data_AF-A0A9D2T2G5-F1
#
_entry.id   AF-A0A9D2T2G5-F1
#
_cell.length_a   1.000
_cell.length_b   1.000
_cell.length_c   1.000
_cell.angle_alpha   90.00
_cell.angle_beta   90.00
_cell.angle_gamma   90.00
#
_symmetry.space_group_name_H-M   'P 1'
#
loop_
_entity.id
_entity.type
_entity.pdbx_description
1 polymer ?
#
loop_
_entity_poly.entity_id
_entity_poly.type
_entity_poly.pdbx_seq_one_letter_code
_entity_poly.pdbx_strand_id
1 'polypeptide(L)'
;MKKLHRPLLAVVTAAGIFTCSACAGMTNAEPAGDKENRKDVTDEQTVKTEYITIPASLLKFSSSDLQDNIEAFSDYCTRVRQDGNDMIIEVTPEQKETLIQMYEDNIREVADDMVEADPSYSCELDEDYSRVVYRYDENIDGVLQAKVLLSLTTSYALKGIMETGNPDWHIHAEIVNCHTGATVVEGTLPDEEINFGPDEWDKSYVSTGEDEQQKEIMRETGLSGDYSALTDTQKSAVTSIEDMLTWMEGKYQQKFCYISYAPGDSIEQEHLKVYPEQGDESDVVTVYRTYENGMYRYEDDYGAILMRPAYEEQVRAFAEKYLPSEGIKIYTEIKNGGSGATEEEAILNEVSAVTYIFMDDALCSEQYEAFLQAVPDWLTENCQGVPAGIYLRMAESEAWQRIGRSDYEDKLREDIYTEEAECAISGSGKVTVY
;
A
#
# COMPACT_ATOMS: atom_id res chain seq x y z
N MET A 1 -36.14 -0.65 24.30
CA MET A 1 -35.81 0.63 24.95
C MET A 1 -35.02 1.46 23.95
N LYS A 2 -35.63 2.51 23.40
CA LYS A 2 -34.99 3.41 22.41
C LYS A 2 -34.03 4.33 23.17
N LYS A 3 -32.72 4.16 22.97
CA LYS A 3 -31.74 5.22 23.30
C LYS A 3 -31.70 6.16 22.10
N LEU A 4 -32.30 7.34 22.25
CA LEU A 4 -32.00 8.47 21.38
C LEU A 4 -30.54 8.87 21.65
N HIS A 5 -29.67 8.75 20.67
CA HIS A 5 -28.38 9.45 20.66
C HIS A 5 -28.60 10.78 19.94
N ARG A 6 -28.46 11.87 20.70
CA ARG A 6 -28.29 13.23 20.15
C ARG A 6 -26.87 13.30 19.59
N PRO A 7 -26.63 13.87 18.39
CA PRO A 7 -25.27 14.09 17.94
C PRO A 7 -24.68 15.22 18.79
N LEU A 8 -23.56 14.91 19.43
CA LEU A 8 -22.74 15.83 20.21
C LEU A 8 -21.91 16.65 19.21
N LEU A 9 -22.53 17.62 18.53
CA LEU A 9 -21.78 18.73 17.93
C LEU A 9 -21.45 19.72 19.05
N ALA A 10 -20.44 19.37 19.86
CA ALA A 10 -19.89 20.25 20.88
C ALA A 10 -18.75 21.06 20.27
N VAL A 11 -19.10 22.24 19.77
CA VAL A 11 -18.31 23.48 19.73
C VAL A 11 -16.78 23.28 19.82
N VAL A 12 -16.14 23.08 18.66
CA VAL A 12 -14.73 23.43 18.46
C VAL A 12 -14.74 24.78 17.74
N THR A 13 -14.60 25.86 18.50
CA THR A 13 -14.37 27.19 17.94
C THR A 13 -12.98 27.24 17.32
N ALA A 14 -12.89 27.47 16.01
CA ALA A 14 -11.64 27.55 15.25
C ALA A 14 -10.66 28.63 15.74
N ALA A 15 -11.12 29.59 16.56
CA ALA A 15 -10.27 30.55 17.24
C ALA A 15 -9.19 29.92 18.15
N GLY A 16 -9.38 28.66 18.59
CA GLY A 16 -8.41 27.93 19.40
C GLY A 16 -7.31 27.18 18.61
N ILE A 17 -7.37 27.14 17.28
CA ILE A 17 -6.45 26.33 16.45
C ILE A 17 -5.22 27.14 16.00
N PHE A 18 -5.27 28.48 16.07
CA PHE A 18 -4.13 29.35 15.70
C PHE A 18 -3.13 29.63 16.83
N THR A 19 -3.18 28.95 17.98
CA THR A 19 -2.09 29.04 18.98
C THR A 19 -0.94 28.12 18.62
N CYS A 20 -0.18 28.47 17.58
CA CYS A 20 1.11 27.83 17.33
C CYS A 20 2.05 28.11 18.50
N SER A 21 2.48 27.05 19.18
CA SER A 21 3.55 27.08 20.17
C SER A 21 4.91 27.24 19.48
N ALA A 22 5.19 28.43 18.94
CA ALA A 22 6.51 28.82 18.46
C ALA A 22 7.18 29.76 19.49
N CYS A 23 7.43 29.26 20.70
CA CYS A 23 8.34 29.92 21.64
C CYS A 23 9.73 29.31 21.52
N ALA A 24 10.53 29.80 20.57
CA ALA A 24 11.99 29.80 20.70
C ALA A 24 12.61 30.81 19.75
N GLY A 25 13.01 31.96 20.30
CA GLY A 25 14.09 32.76 19.71
C GLY A 25 13.69 34.08 19.07
N MET A 26 13.15 35.00 19.85
CA MET A 26 13.51 36.42 19.64
C MET A 26 13.89 37.05 20.98
N THR A 27 15.17 37.33 21.11
CA THR A 27 15.80 37.96 22.25
C THR A 27 15.30 39.40 22.42
N ASN A 28 14.94 39.73 23.65
CA ASN A 28 14.62 41.06 24.16
C ASN A 28 15.59 42.15 23.65
N ALA A 29 15.03 43.26 23.17
CA ALA A 29 15.71 44.55 23.17
C ALA A 29 14.92 45.53 24.05
N GLU A 30 15.50 45.91 25.19
CA GLU A 30 15.01 46.92 26.12
C GLU A 30 15.15 48.37 25.58
N PRO A 31 14.45 49.35 26.16
CA PRO A 31 14.21 50.66 25.55
C PRO A 31 15.15 51.77 26.06
N ALA A 32 15.52 52.69 25.17
CA ALA A 32 15.94 54.08 25.43
C ALA A 32 16.12 54.75 24.05
N GLY A 33 15.86 56.02 23.77
CA GLY A 33 15.71 57.24 24.55
C GLY A 33 15.76 58.40 23.55
N ASP A 34 15.20 59.53 23.96
CA ASP A 34 14.77 60.69 23.19
C ASP A 34 15.88 61.52 22.45
N LYS A 35 15.49 62.11 21.30
CA LYS A 35 15.86 63.42 20.69
C LYS A 35 16.67 63.54 19.38
N GLU A 36 15.96 64.14 18.41
CA GLU A 36 16.36 65.16 17.42
C GLU A 36 17.67 65.00 16.63
N ASN A 37 17.54 64.66 15.34
CA ASN A 37 18.04 65.55 14.28
C ASN A 37 17.40 65.25 12.92
N ARG A 38 16.69 66.25 12.39
CA ARG A 38 16.13 66.31 11.05
C ARG A 38 17.27 66.39 10.01
N LYS A 39 17.34 65.43 9.10
CA LYS A 39 17.84 65.62 7.73
C LYS A 39 17.00 64.80 6.77
N ASP A 40 16.44 65.49 5.78
CA ASP A 40 15.69 64.97 4.65
C ASP A 40 16.36 63.75 4.03
N VAL A 41 15.62 62.65 3.96
CA VAL A 41 15.66 61.70 2.85
C VAL A 41 14.20 61.35 2.55
N THR A 42 13.59 62.13 1.66
CA THR A 42 12.44 61.68 0.89
C THR A 42 12.91 60.57 -0.04
N ASP A 43 12.62 59.33 0.36
CA ASP A 43 12.31 58.21 -0.52
C ASP A 43 11.60 57.17 0.36
N GLU A 44 10.31 57.43 0.64
CA GLU A 44 9.40 56.33 1.00
C GLU A 44 9.31 55.43 -0.23
N GLN A 45 10.15 54.40 -0.28
CA GLN A 45 9.82 53.21 -1.04
C GLN A 45 8.51 52.68 -0.46
N THR A 46 7.38 53.14 -1.00
CA THR A 46 6.07 52.52 -0.77
C THR A 46 6.23 51.05 -1.11
N VAL A 47 6.35 50.21 -0.07
CA VAL A 47 6.34 48.76 -0.22
C VAL A 47 5.01 48.45 -0.91
N LYS A 48 5.09 47.87 -2.11
CA LYS A 48 3.90 47.59 -2.91
C LYS A 48 3.07 46.56 -2.16
N THR A 49 1.95 47.00 -1.59
CA THR A 49 0.98 46.13 -0.95
C THR A 49 -0.06 45.63 -1.96
N GLU A 50 -0.67 44.50 -1.65
CA GLU A 50 -1.82 43.96 -2.36
C GLU A 50 -2.98 43.73 -1.41
N TYR A 51 -4.20 43.69 -1.96
CA TYR A 51 -5.43 43.49 -1.21
C TYR A 51 -6.01 42.12 -1.57
N ILE A 52 -6.26 41.31 -0.56
CA ILE A 52 -6.83 39.97 -0.70
C ILE A 52 -8.16 39.94 0.06
N THR A 53 -9.19 39.40 -0.59
CA THR A 53 -10.53 39.26 0.00
C THR A 53 -10.70 37.84 0.50
N ILE A 54 -10.97 37.69 1.80
CA ILE A 54 -11.38 36.44 2.42
C ILE A 54 -12.91 36.48 2.54
N PRO A 55 -13.63 35.62 1.81
CA PRO A 55 -15.08 35.71 1.70
C PRO A 55 -15.77 35.24 2.99
N ALA A 56 -16.93 35.82 3.26
CA ALA A 56 -17.78 35.46 4.39
C ALA A 56 -18.16 33.97 4.41
N SER A 57 -18.26 33.34 3.23
CA SER A 57 -18.56 31.91 3.10
C SER A 57 -17.49 31.03 3.74
N LEU A 58 -16.21 31.40 3.61
CA LEU A 58 -15.09 30.66 4.21
C LEU A 58 -15.00 30.87 5.72
N LEU A 59 -15.26 32.09 6.18
CA LEU A 59 -15.35 32.41 7.62
C LEU A 59 -16.49 31.64 8.29
N LYS A 60 -17.64 31.56 7.61
CA LYS A 60 -18.78 30.77 8.06
C LYS A 60 -18.46 29.27 8.08
N PHE A 61 -17.80 28.75 7.04
CA PHE A 61 -17.41 27.34 6.96
C PHE A 61 -16.48 26.94 8.12
N SER A 62 -15.45 27.76 8.37
CA SER A 62 -14.52 27.56 9.49
C SER A 62 -15.13 27.80 10.87
N SER A 63 -16.42 28.14 10.95
CA SER A 63 -17.12 28.45 12.22
C SER A 63 -16.38 29.50 13.07
N SER A 64 -15.73 30.45 12.40
CA SER A 64 -14.88 31.45 13.04
C SER A 64 -15.60 32.80 13.10
N ASP A 65 -15.46 33.51 14.22
CA ASP A 65 -16.04 34.84 14.36
C ASP A 65 -15.23 35.85 13.54
N LEU A 66 -15.92 36.71 12.79
CA LEU A 66 -15.27 37.68 11.92
C LEU A 66 -14.36 38.64 12.72
N GLN A 67 -14.76 39.04 13.92
CA GLN A 67 -13.97 39.96 14.75
C GLN A 67 -12.72 39.28 15.30
N ASP A 68 -12.83 38.01 15.71
CA ASP A 68 -11.68 37.20 16.14
C ASP A 68 -10.68 37.01 15.00
N ASN A 69 -11.16 36.77 13.77
CA ASN A 69 -10.29 36.70 12.59
C ASN A 69 -9.62 38.04 12.29
N ILE A 70 -10.34 39.15 12.38
CA ILE A 70 -9.75 40.48 12.17
C ILE A 70 -8.62 40.71 13.18
N GLU A 71 -8.81 40.35 14.45
CA GLU A 71 -7.77 40.45 15.48
C GLU A 71 -6.57 39.56 15.14
N ALA A 72 -6.80 38.27 14.86
CA ALA A 72 -5.75 37.32 14.54
C ALA A 72 -4.92 37.73 13.32
N PHE A 73 -5.55 38.12 12.21
CA PHE A 73 -4.83 38.54 11.00
C PHE A 73 -4.13 39.90 11.17
N SER A 74 -4.53 40.74 12.13
CA SER A 74 -3.88 42.03 12.36
C SER A 74 -2.44 41.90 12.86
N ASP A 75 -2.09 40.76 13.43
CA ASP A 75 -0.72 40.47 13.86
C ASP A 75 0.22 40.14 12.68
N TYR A 76 -0.35 39.70 11.55
CA TYR A 76 0.42 39.21 10.39
C TYR A 76 0.34 40.14 9.17
N CYS A 77 -0.66 41.00 9.08
CA CYS A 77 -0.95 41.83 7.91
C CYS A 77 -0.62 43.31 8.13
N THR A 78 -0.37 44.05 7.04
CA THR A 78 -0.17 45.51 7.10
C THR A 78 -1.44 46.21 7.59
N ARG A 79 -2.61 45.73 7.14
CA ARG A 79 -3.91 46.21 7.59
C ARG A 79 -4.97 45.15 7.35
N VAL A 80 -5.92 45.05 8.27
CA VAL A 80 -7.12 44.22 8.11
C VAL A 80 -8.35 45.10 8.23
N ARG A 81 -9.33 44.93 7.35
CA ARG A 81 -10.60 45.65 7.43
C ARG A 81 -11.76 44.75 7.05
N GLN A 82 -12.92 45.05 7.63
CA GLN A 82 -14.18 44.47 7.21
C GLN A 82 -14.72 45.19 5.97
N ASP A 83 -15.29 44.43 5.03
CA ASP A 83 -16.07 44.95 3.91
C ASP A 83 -17.36 44.13 3.77
N GLY A 84 -18.48 44.69 4.23
CA GLY A 84 -19.71 43.92 4.38
C GLY A 84 -19.52 42.77 5.39
N ASN A 85 -19.70 41.53 4.94
CA ASN A 85 -19.43 40.33 5.74
C ASN A 85 -18.07 39.69 5.42
N ASP A 86 -17.35 40.23 4.43
CA ASP A 86 -16.05 39.74 4.00
C ASP A 86 -14.94 40.43 4.79
N MET A 87 -13.77 39.79 4.83
CA MET A 87 -12.56 40.37 5.42
C MET A 87 -11.58 40.71 4.29
N ILE A 88 -11.03 41.91 4.30
CA ILE A 88 -10.00 42.35 3.36
C ILE A 88 -8.71 42.55 4.12
N ILE A 89 -7.67 41.83 3.69
CA ILE A 89 -6.31 41.99 4.20
C ILE A 89 -5.47 42.76 3.19
N GLU A 90 -4.64 43.65 3.71
CA GLU A 90 -3.57 44.32 2.98
C GLU A 90 -2.24 43.72 3.41
N VAL A 91 -1.50 43.18 2.45
CA VAL A 91 -0.26 42.44 2.72
C VAL A 91 0.87 42.93 1.81
N THR A 92 2.10 42.90 2.35
CA THR A 92 3.31 42.96 1.53
C THR A 92 3.56 41.57 0.90
N PRO A 93 4.41 41.47 -0.13
CA PRO A 93 4.77 40.16 -0.70
C PRO A 93 5.35 39.18 0.34
N GLU A 94 6.12 39.68 1.30
CA GLU A 94 6.70 38.86 2.37
C GLU A 94 5.65 38.37 3.37
N GLN A 95 4.67 39.22 3.72
CA GLN A 95 3.54 38.83 4.58
C GLN A 95 2.66 37.79 3.89
N LYS A 96 2.39 37.97 2.59
CA LYS A 96 1.63 37.01 1.78
C LYS A 96 2.31 35.64 1.75
N GLU A 97 3.62 35.62 1.49
CA GLU A 97 4.40 34.38 1.49
C GLU A 97 4.42 33.70 2.86
N THR A 98 4.54 34.49 3.93
CA THR A 98 4.48 33.97 5.31
C THR A 98 3.13 33.29 5.59
N LEU A 99 2.01 33.91 5.19
CA LEU A 99 0.69 33.33 5.34
C LEU A 99 0.53 32.04 4.52
N ILE A 100 1.01 32.03 3.27
CA ILE A 100 1.00 30.83 2.42
C ILE A 100 1.77 29.69 3.10
N GLN A 101 2.98 29.96 3.62
CA GLN A 101 3.78 28.98 4.33
C GLN A 101 3.06 28.45 5.58
N MET A 102 2.44 29.33 6.37
CA MET A 102 1.67 28.92 7.56
C MET A 102 0.53 27.96 7.19
N TYR A 103 -0.19 28.20 6.10
CA TYR A 103 -1.25 27.30 5.65
C TYR A 103 -0.69 25.99 5.11
N GLU A 104 0.42 26.02 4.39
CA GLU A 104 1.09 24.84 3.88
C GLU A 104 1.61 23.95 5.01
N ASP A 105 2.19 24.54 6.06
CA ASP A 105 2.66 23.83 7.24
C ASP A 105 1.51 23.20 8.02
N ASN A 106 0.38 23.90 8.17
CA ASN A 106 -0.82 23.32 8.80
C ASN A 106 -1.42 22.16 7.98
N ILE A 107 -1.43 22.26 6.63
CA ILE A 107 -1.87 21.17 5.76
C ILE A 107 -0.97 19.93 5.96
N ARG A 108 0.36 20.13 5.97
CA ARG A 108 1.32 19.06 6.22
C ARG A 108 1.14 18.44 7.60
N GLU A 109 1.04 19.25 8.64
CA GLU A 109 0.84 18.77 10.02
C GLU A 109 -0.42 17.91 10.13
N VAL A 110 -1.54 18.34 9.55
CA VAL A 110 -2.78 17.55 9.58
C VAL A 110 -2.66 16.28 8.74
N ALA A 111 -1.97 16.32 7.60
CA ALA A 111 -1.71 15.12 6.80
C ALA A 111 -0.79 14.12 7.53
N ASP A 112 0.22 14.61 8.25
CA ASP A 112 1.10 13.80 9.08
C ASP A 112 0.31 13.18 10.25
N ASP A 113 -0.53 13.96 10.93
CA ASP A 113 -1.45 13.47 11.99
C ASP A 113 -2.36 12.32 11.47
N MET A 114 -2.80 12.38 10.20
CA MET A 114 -3.58 11.30 9.58
C MET A 114 -2.76 10.01 9.44
N VAL A 115 -1.55 10.11 8.87
CA VAL A 115 -0.66 8.96 8.66
C VAL A 115 -0.18 8.37 9.99
N GLU A 116 0.05 9.21 11.00
CA GLU A 116 0.39 8.76 12.36
C GLU A 116 -0.76 8.01 13.04
N ALA A 117 -2.00 8.42 12.79
CA ALA A 117 -3.18 7.74 13.33
C ALA A 117 -3.38 6.37 12.67
N ASP A 118 -3.28 6.30 11.34
CA ASP A 118 -3.28 5.06 10.58
C ASP A 118 -2.48 5.24 9.27
N PRO A 119 -1.49 4.38 8.96
CA PRO A 119 -0.70 4.49 7.73
C PRO A 119 -1.49 4.39 6.42
N SER A 120 -2.73 3.88 6.45
CA SER A 120 -3.63 3.84 5.29
C SER A 120 -4.34 5.17 5.02
N TYR A 121 -4.35 6.09 6.00
CA TYR A 121 -4.99 7.38 5.84
C TYR A 121 -4.13 8.32 5.00
N SER A 122 -4.78 9.15 4.18
CA SER A 122 -4.09 10.11 3.33
C SER A 122 -5.01 11.22 2.85
N CYS A 123 -4.43 12.27 2.28
CA CYS A 123 -5.17 13.30 1.56
C CYS A 123 -4.51 13.60 0.21
N GLU A 124 -5.34 13.85 -0.82
CA GLU A 124 -4.90 14.30 -2.13
C GLU A 124 -5.46 15.69 -2.38
N LEU A 125 -4.61 16.62 -2.83
CA LEU A 125 -4.94 18.02 -3.07
C LEU A 125 -4.55 18.39 -4.50
N ASP A 126 -5.49 18.90 -5.28
CA ASP A 126 -5.20 19.35 -6.64
C ASP A 126 -4.44 20.69 -6.61
N GLU A 127 -3.52 20.90 -7.56
CA GLU A 127 -2.69 22.12 -7.60
C GLU A 127 -3.50 23.40 -7.91
N ASP A 128 -4.69 23.25 -8.50
CA ASP A 128 -5.57 24.35 -8.90
C ASP A 128 -6.61 24.73 -7.84
N TYR A 129 -6.54 24.12 -6.65
CA TYR A 129 -7.44 24.39 -5.53
C TYR A 129 -8.90 23.99 -5.77
N SER A 130 -9.18 23.14 -6.76
CA SER A 130 -10.55 22.76 -7.12
C SER A 130 -11.07 21.51 -6.40
N ARG A 131 -10.18 20.65 -5.88
CA ARG A 131 -10.57 19.34 -5.34
C ARG A 131 -9.66 18.86 -4.22
N VAL A 132 -10.28 18.18 -3.27
CA VAL A 132 -9.61 17.46 -2.17
C VAL A 132 -10.24 16.09 -1.98
N VAL A 133 -9.40 15.07 -1.81
CA VAL A 133 -9.83 13.71 -1.46
C VAL A 133 -9.25 13.35 -0.10
N TYR A 134 -10.10 13.01 0.86
CA TYR A 134 -9.72 12.50 2.16
C TYR A 134 -9.92 10.99 2.20
N ARG A 135 -8.86 10.24 2.50
CA ARG A 135 -8.92 8.78 2.64
C ARG A 135 -8.78 8.39 4.10
N TYR A 136 -9.84 7.84 4.68
CA TYR A 136 -9.87 7.31 6.05
C TYR A 136 -11.05 6.35 6.24
N ASP A 137 -11.22 5.77 7.43
CA ASP A 137 -12.33 4.85 7.75
C ASP A 137 -13.24 5.38 8.87
N GLU A 138 -14.29 4.63 9.22
CA GLU A 138 -15.27 5.00 10.25
C GLU A 138 -14.70 5.09 11.68
N ASN A 139 -13.46 4.63 11.90
CA ASN A 139 -12.80 4.59 13.20
C ASN A 139 -11.90 5.81 13.46
N ILE A 140 -11.78 6.73 12.49
CA ILE A 140 -11.04 7.98 12.68
C ILE A 140 -11.50 8.71 13.96
N ASP A 141 -10.54 9.21 14.74
CA ASP A 141 -10.87 10.00 15.92
C ASP A 141 -11.66 11.25 15.53
N GLY A 142 -12.72 11.58 16.29
CA GLY A 142 -13.61 12.69 15.94
C GLY A 142 -12.92 14.07 15.97
N VAL A 143 -11.85 14.25 16.77
CA VAL A 143 -11.06 15.49 16.76
C VAL A 143 -10.19 15.53 15.51
N LEU A 144 -9.56 14.42 15.14
CA LEU A 144 -8.78 14.33 13.90
C LEU A 144 -9.66 14.52 12.65
N GLN A 145 -10.83 13.88 12.60
CA GLN A 145 -11.81 14.10 11.52
C GLN A 145 -12.21 15.57 11.40
N ALA A 146 -12.46 16.24 12.53
CA ALA A 146 -12.75 17.67 12.52
C ALA A 146 -11.56 18.52 12.05
N LYS A 147 -10.32 18.18 12.44
CA LYS A 147 -9.11 18.84 11.93
C LYS A 147 -9.00 18.69 10.40
N VAL A 148 -9.20 17.47 9.88
CA VAL A 148 -9.13 17.19 8.44
C VAL A 148 -10.20 17.95 7.67
N LEU A 149 -11.46 17.87 8.08
CA LEU A 149 -12.57 18.48 7.34
C LEU A 149 -12.64 20.00 7.49
N LEU A 150 -12.18 20.57 8.61
CA LEU A 150 -12.26 22.02 8.85
C LEU A 150 -10.92 22.71 8.68
N SER A 151 -9.88 22.29 9.40
CA SER A 151 -8.58 22.97 9.44
C SER A 151 -7.86 22.86 8.09
N LEU A 152 -7.68 21.65 7.59
CA LEU A 152 -6.98 21.41 6.33
C LEU A 152 -7.73 22.06 5.15
N THR A 153 -9.05 21.86 5.05
CA THR A 153 -9.89 22.47 4.00
C THR A 153 -9.82 24.00 4.02
N THR A 154 -9.88 24.61 5.22
CA THR A 154 -9.79 26.07 5.36
C THR A 154 -8.42 26.58 4.95
N SER A 155 -7.34 25.92 5.39
CA SER A 155 -5.98 26.26 4.97
C SER A 155 -5.78 26.12 3.46
N TYR A 156 -6.32 25.06 2.87
CA TYR A 156 -6.24 24.81 1.43
C TYR A 156 -6.98 25.89 0.62
N ALA A 157 -8.20 26.25 1.02
CA ALA A 157 -8.96 27.34 0.42
C ALA A 157 -8.25 28.69 0.58
N LEU A 158 -7.74 29.01 1.78
CA LEU A 158 -7.01 30.26 2.03
C LEU A 158 -5.74 30.33 1.19
N LYS A 159 -4.95 29.25 1.12
CA LYS A 159 -3.76 29.17 0.26
C LYS A 159 -4.13 29.45 -1.20
N GLY A 160 -5.19 28.83 -1.71
CA GLY A 160 -5.68 29.07 -3.08
C GLY A 160 -6.10 30.51 -3.33
N ILE A 161 -6.84 31.13 -2.40
CA ILE A 161 -7.21 32.56 -2.47
C ILE A 161 -5.95 33.45 -2.48
N MET A 162 -4.96 33.15 -1.64
CA MET A 162 -3.73 33.94 -1.58
C MET A 162 -2.97 33.85 -2.90
N GLU A 163 -2.74 32.65 -3.42
CA GLU A 163 -1.93 32.44 -4.63
C GLU A 163 -2.62 32.97 -5.90
N THR A 164 -3.91 32.73 -6.04
CA THR A 164 -4.66 33.09 -7.25
C THR A 164 -5.22 34.52 -7.21
N GLY A 165 -5.44 35.06 -6.01
CA GLY A 165 -6.17 36.30 -5.78
C GLY A 165 -7.68 36.18 -6.04
N ASN A 166 -8.20 34.98 -6.33
CA ASN A 166 -9.62 34.73 -6.55
C ASN A 166 -10.32 34.42 -5.21
N PRO A 167 -11.24 35.27 -4.73
CA PRO A 167 -11.99 34.99 -3.51
C PRO A 167 -13.12 33.97 -3.70
N ASP A 168 -13.45 33.62 -4.94
CA ASP A 168 -14.50 32.65 -5.26
C ASP A 168 -13.94 31.24 -5.12
N TRP A 169 -14.09 30.67 -3.92
CA TRP A 169 -13.61 29.33 -3.60
C TRP A 169 -14.73 28.32 -3.76
N HIS A 170 -14.47 27.30 -4.57
CA HIS A 170 -15.30 26.12 -4.72
C HIS A 170 -14.40 24.91 -4.72
N ILE A 171 -14.59 24.03 -3.74
CA ILE A 171 -13.76 22.82 -3.58
C ILE A 171 -14.69 21.61 -3.63
N HIS A 172 -14.48 20.75 -4.61
CA HIS A 172 -15.08 19.40 -4.61
C HIS A 172 -14.35 18.56 -3.58
N ALA A 173 -15.05 18.18 -2.51
CA ALA A 173 -14.48 17.39 -1.42
C ALA A 173 -15.06 15.98 -1.45
N GLU A 174 -14.17 14.99 -1.42
CA GLU A 174 -14.52 13.56 -1.40
C GLU A 174 -14.00 12.91 -0.11
N ILE A 175 -14.85 12.13 0.55
CA ILE A 175 -14.44 11.23 1.63
C ILE A 175 -14.47 9.82 1.05
N VAL A 176 -13.32 9.16 1.06
CA VAL A 176 -13.11 7.84 0.46
C VAL A 176 -12.70 6.86 1.55
N ASN A 177 -13.31 5.70 1.54
CA ASN A 177 -12.95 4.61 2.44
C ASN A 177 -11.53 4.12 2.11
N CYS A 178 -10.60 4.21 3.07
CA CYS A 178 -9.21 3.82 2.85
C CYS A 178 -9.03 2.31 2.60
N HIS A 179 -9.97 1.48 3.02
CA HIS A 179 -9.92 0.03 2.82
C HIS A 179 -10.43 -0.40 1.44
N THR A 180 -11.46 0.28 0.91
CA THR A 180 -12.14 -0.14 -0.33
C THR A 180 -11.93 0.79 -1.52
N GLY A 181 -11.42 2.00 -1.29
CA GLY A 181 -11.32 3.05 -2.31
C GLY A 181 -12.67 3.62 -2.75
N ALA A 182 -13.80 3.18 -2.17
CA ALA A 182 -15.12 3.66 -2.51
C ALA A 182 -15.43 5.02 -1.87
N THR A 183 -16.05 5.92 -2.63
CA THR A 183 -16.54 7.20 -2.11
C THR A 183 -17.67 6.98 -1.11
N VAL A 184 -17.46 7.44 0.11
CA VAL A 184 -18.44 7.42 1.21
C VAL A 184 -19.44 8.56 1.02
N VAL A 185 -18.92 9.76 0.72
CA VAL A 185 -19.70 10.95 0.42
C VAL A 185 -18.83 11.94 -0.35
N GLU A 186 -19.45 12.77 -1.18
CA GLU A 186 -18.80 13.89 -1.86
C GLU A 186 -19.73 15.10 -1.89
N GLY A 187 -19.15 16.28 -2.10
CA GLY A 187 -19.91 17.50 -2.33
C GLY A 187 -19.04 18.72 -2.62
N THR A 188 -19.63 19.74 -3.22
CA THR A 188 -18.93 21.00 -3.52
C THR A 188 -19.11 22.03 -2.40
N LEU A 189 -18.02 22.34 -1.70
CA LEU A 189 -17.99 23.36 -0.66
C LEU A 189 -17.78 24.76 -1.27
N PRO A 190 -18.42 25.82 -0.73
CA PRO A 190 -19.35 25.83 0.41
C PRO A 190 -20.82 25.60 0.05
N ASP A 191 -21.13 25.25 -1.21
CA ASP A 191 -22.50 25.21 -1.72
C ASP A 191 -23.34 24.04 -1.19
N GLU A 192 -22.67 22.93 -0.87
CA GLU A 192 -23.28 21.68 -0.43
C GLU A 192 -22.85 21.30 0.99
N GLU A 193 -23.76 20.65 1.73
CA GLU A 193 -23.45 20.08 3.05
C GLU A 193 -23.00 18.63 2.90
N ILE A 194 -21.78 18.33 3.34
CA ILE A 194 -21.24 16.97 3.36
C ILE A 194 -21.71 16.27 4.63
N ASN A 195 -22.75 15.45 4.49
CA ASN A 195 -23.36 14.67 5.57
C ASN A 195 -23.16 13.18 5.32
N PHE A 196 -22.58 12.48 6.28
CA PHE A 196 -22.33 11.05 6.21
C PHE A 196 -22.42 10.43 7.60
N GLY A 197 -22.77 9.15 7.66
CA GLY A 197 -22.86 8.41 8.90
C GLY A 197 -22.68 6.92 8.69
N PRO A 198 -23.09 6.09 9.66
CA PRO A 198 -22.94 4.65 9.58
C PRO A 198 -23.49 4.04 8.30
N ASP A 199 -24.62 4.55 7.78
CA ASP A 199 -25.25 4.02 6.57
C ASP A 199 -24.39 4.27 5.30
N GLU A 200 -23.69 5.40 5.22
CA GLU A 200 -22.78 5.73 4.11
C GLU A 200 -21.49 4.92 4.22
N TRP A 201 -20.96 4.76 5.43
CA TRP A 201 -19.83 3.87 5.70
C TRP A 201 -20.16 2.42 5.33
N ASP A 202 -21.28 1.89 5.79
CA ASP A 202 -21.73 0.53 5.46
C ASP A 202 -21.81 0.33 3.93
N LYS A 203 -22.34 1.32 3.18
CA LYS A 203 -22.40 1.26 1.70
C LYS A 203 -21.01 1.28 1.06
N SER A 204 -20.06 2.00 1.64
CA SER A 204 -18.68 2.05 1.11
C SER A 204 -17.93 0.71 1.22
N TYR A 205 -18.42 -0.21 2.06
CA TYR A 205 -17.94 -1.59 2.15
C TYR A 205 -18.72 -2.57 1.24
N VAL A 206 -19.84 -2.12 0.65
CA VAL A 206 -20.63 -2.93 -0.28
C VAL A 206 -20.15 -2.67 -1.70
N SER A 207 -19.41 -3.64 -2.24
CA SER A 207 -19.03 -3.69 -3.65
C SER A 207 -20.22 -3.44 -4.58
N THR A 208 -20.04 -2.54 -5.56
CA THR A 208 -21.09 -2.17 -6.54
C THR A 208 -21.12 -3.09 -7.76
N GLY A 209 -20.10 -3.94 -7.97
CA GLY A 209 -19.99 -4.80 -9.15
C GLY A 209 -19.69 -4.05 -10.45
N GLU A 210 -19.37 -2.76 -10.39
CA GLU A 210 -19.03 -1.95 -11.57
C GLU A 210 -17.53 -1.95 -11.89
N ASP A 211 -16.71 -2.40 -10.95
CA ASP A 211 -15.27 -2.57 -11.12
C ASP A 211 -14.96 -3.69 -12.14
N GLU A 212 -14.00 -3.41 -13.03
CA GLU A 212 -13.60 -4.33 -14.10
C GLU A 212 -12.90 -5.58 -13.54
N GLN A 213 -12.19 -5.46 -12.41
CA GLN A 213 -11.54 -6.60 -11.75
C GLN A 213 -12.60 -7.56 -11.17
N GLN A 214 -13.65 -7.05 -10.54
CA GLN A 214 -14.80 -7.87 -10.09
C GLN A 214 -15.52 -8.57 -11.24
N LYS A 215 -15.77 -7.87 -12.36
CA LYS A 215 -16.37 -8.49 -13.55
C LYS A 215 -15.51 -9.64 -14.08
N GLU A 216 -14.19 -9.44 -14.07
CA GLU A 216 -13.24 -10.47 -14.47
C GLU A 216 -13.25 -11.67 -13.51
N ILE A 217 -13.23 -11.43 -12.20
CA ILE A 217 -13.37 -12.47 -11.17
C ILE A 217 -14.66 -13.25 -11.37
N MET A 218 -15.79 -12.56 -11.59
CA MET A 218 -17.09 -13.19 -11.83
C MET A 218 -17.07 -14.06 -13.09
N ARG A 219 -16.39 -13.61 -14.16
CA ARG A 219 -16.21 -14.38 -15.39
C ARG A 219 -15.37 -15.64 -15.15
N GLU A 220 -14.23 -15.51 -14.48
CA GLU A 220 -13.30 -16.61 -14.21
C GLU A 220 -13.87 -17.63 -13.21
N THR A 221 -14.69 -17.18 -12.27
CA THR A 221 -15.40 -18.05 -11.30
C THR A 221 -16.70 -18.67 -11.87
N GLY A 222 -17.10 -18.31 -13.09
CA GLY A 222 -18.33 -18.80 -13.72
C GLY A 222 -19.62 -18.28 -13.09
N LEU A 223 -19.55 -17.12 -12.42
CA LEU A 223 -20.69 -16.45 -11.80
C LEU A 223 -21.48 -15.61 -12.83
N SER A 224 -22.68 -15.17 -12.44
CA SER A 224 -23.46 -14.21 -13.22
C SER A 224 -22.64 -12.95 -13.45
N GLY A 225 -22.65 -12.37 -14.66
CA GLY A 225 -22.03 -11.06 -14.94
C GLY A 225 -22.77 -9.85 -14.35
N ASP A 226 -23.96 -10.07 -13.77
CA ASP A 226 -24.70 -9.09 -12.99
C ASP A 226 -24.46 -9.33 -11.49
N TYR A 227 -23.67 -8.46 -10.85
CA TYR A 227 -23.30 -8.56 -9.43
C TYR A 227 -24.52 -8.47 -8.52
N SER A 228 -25.53 -7.68 -8.90
CA SER A 228 -26.74 -7.51 -8.10
C SER A 228 -27.55 -8.81 -7.99
N ALA A 229 -27.42 -9.69 -8.99
CA ALA A 229 -28.05 -11.00 -9.04
C ALA A 229 -27.29 -12.08 -8.24
N LEU A 230 -26.10 -11.79 -7.74
CA LEU A 230 -25.34 -12.72 -6.91
C LEU A 230 -25.94 -12.85 -5.51
N THR A 231 -25.84 -14.05 -4.94
CA THR A 231 -26.12 -14.29 -3.51
C THR A 231 -25.06 -13.62 -2.64
N ASP A 232 -25.39 -13.36 -1.38
CA ASP A 232 -24.44 -12.74 -0.42
C ASP A 232 -23.14 -13.55 -0.29
N THR A 233 -23.22 -14.88 -0.34
CA THR A 233 -22.04 -15.76 -0.33
C THR A 233 -21.17 -15.57 -1.58
N GLN A 234 -21.78 -15.45 -2.75
CA GLN A 234 -21.05 -15.20 -4.00
C GLN A 234 -20.41 -13.81 -4.02
N LYS A 235 -21.14 -12.80 -3.53
CA LYS A 235 -20.62 -11.43 -3.36
C LYS A 235 -19.41 -11.41 -2.44
N SER A 236 -19.53 -12.07 -1.28
CA SER A 236 -18.43 -12.23 -0.33
C SER A 236 -17.22 -12.92 -0.96
N ALA A 237 -17.43 -13.97 -1.76
CA ALA A 237 -16.33 -14.65 -2.45
C ALA A 237 -15.64 -13.74 -3.47
N VAL A 238 -16.40 -13.00 -4.28
CA VAL A 238 -15.84 -12.04 -5.26
C VAL A 238 -14.99 -10.98 -4.56
N THR A 239 -15.51 -10.35 -3.50
CA THR A 239 -14.76 -9.37 -2.70
C THR A 239 -13.50 -9.99 -2.09
N SER A 240 -13.57 -11.23 -1.62
CA SER A 240 -12.41 -11.89 -1.01
C SER A 240 -11.31 -12.20 -2.00
N ILE A 241 -11.67 -12.61 -3.22
CA ILE A 241 -10.74 -12.83 -4.31
C ILE A 241 -10.09 -11.51 -4.73
N GLU A 242 -10.88 -10.44 -4.86
CA GLU A 242 -10.40 -9.10 -5.19
C GLU A 242 -9.40 -8.58 -4.15
N ASP A 243 -9.71 -8.67 -2.86
CA ASP A 243 -8.82 -8.25 -1.78
C ASP A 243 -7.46 -8.97 -1.85
N MET A 244 -7.49 -10.30 -2.04
CA MET A 244 -6.27 -11.11 -2.13
C MET A 244 -5.46 -10.81 -3.40
N LEU A 245 -6.12 -10.59 -4.54
CA LEU A 245 -5.45 -10.18 -5.78
C LEU A 245 -4.82 -8.80 -5.62
N THR A 246 -5.58 -7.81 -5.15
CA THR A 246 -5.07 -6.44 -4.94
C THR A 246 -3.88 -6.43 -3.99
N TRP A 247 -3.93 -7.21 -2.91
CA TRP A 247 -2.80 -7.35 -2.00
C TRP A 247 -1.56 -7.96 -2.69
N MET A 248 -1.73 -9.04 -3.45
CA MET A 248 -0.63 -9.68 -4.20
C MET A 248 -0.02 -8.74 -5.24
N GLU A 249 -0.86 -8.09 -6.04
CA GLU A 249 -0.44 -7.20 -7.12
C GLU A 249 0.25 -5.95 -6.56
N GLY A 250 -0.24 -5.41 -5.43
CA GLY A 250 0.42 -4.34 -4.71
C GLY A 250 1.78 -4.76 -4.12
N LYS A 251 1.87 -5.97 -3.55
CA LYS A 251 3.11 -6.47 -2.95
C LYS A 251 4.20 -6.76 -3.99
N TYR A 252 3.84 -7.39 -5.09
CA TYR A 252 4.80 -7.87 -6.11
C TYR A 252 4.88 -6.99 -7.36
N GLN A 253 4.06 -5.93 -7.45
CA GLN A 253 4.05 -4.97 -8.56
C GLN A 253 3.89 -5.64 -9.94
N GLN A 254 3.10 -6.71 -10.00
CA GLN A 254 2.75 -7.45 -11.21
C GLN A 254 1.35 -8.05 -11.09
N LYS A 255 0.75 -8.45 -12.21
CA LYS A 255 -0.58 -9.08 -12.23
C LYS A 255 -0.54 -10.57 -11.97
N PHE A 256 -1.64 -11.08 -11.44
CA PHE A 256 -1.85 -12.52 -11.22
C PHE A 256 -3.13 -13.01 -11.88
N CYS A 257 -3.07 -14.20 -12.45
CA CYS A 257 -4.20 -14.85 -13.12
C CYS A 257 -4.88 -15.86 -12.18
N TYR A 258 -6.21 -15.81 -12.12
CA TYR A 258 -7.03 -16.66 -11.27
C TYR A 258 -6.94 -18.16 -11.65
N ILE A 259 -6.84 -19.05 -10.65
CA ILE A 259 -6.99 -20.50 -10.82
C ILE A 259 -8.21 -21.00 -10.05
N SER A 260 -8.24 -20.77 -8.74
CA SER A 260 -9.31 -21.28 -7.88
C SER A 260 -9.37 -20.54 -6.55
N TYR A 261 -10.56 -20.42 -5.97
CA TYR A 261 -10.77 -19.89 -4.62
C TYR A 261 -11.46 -20.93 -3.73
N ALA A 262 -11.00 -21.03 -2.49
CA ALA A 262 -11.60 -21.87 -1.45
C ALA A 262 -11.96 -21.01 -0.24
N PRO A 263 -13.26 -20.90 0.12
CA PRO A 263 -13.67 -20.21 1.34
C PRO A 263 -13.21 -20.98 2.57
N GLY A 264 -12.83 -20.26 3.62
CA GLY A 264 -12.40 -20.87 4.87
C GLY A 264 -13.54 -21.60 5.60
N ASP A 265 -13.22 -22.75 6.19
CA ASP A 265 -14.12 -23.51 7.07
C ASP A 265 -13.39 -24.05 8.31
N SER A 266 -13.99 -25.02 9.01
CA SER A 266 -13.38 -25.61 10.22
C SER A 266 -12.15 -26.49 9.97
N ILE A 267 -11.87 -26.82 8.72
CA ILE A 267 -10.83 -27.77 8.28
C ILE A 267 -9.80 -27.05 7.42
N GLU A 268 -10.26 -26.23 6.47
CA GLU A 268 -9.42 -25.56 5.48
C GLU A 268 -9.40 -24.05 5.70
N GLN A 269 -8.20 -23.47 5.68
CA GLN A 269 -8.03 -22.03 5.73
C GLN A 269 -8.46 -21.40 4.40
N GLU A 270 -9.07 -20.21 4.48
CA GLU A 270 -9.45 -19.46 3.28
C GLU A 270 -8.21 -19.18 2.43
N HIS A 271 -8.29 -19.51 1.14
CA HIS A 271 -7.18 -19.27 0.23
C HIS A 271 -7.61 -19.09 -1.23
N LEU A 272 -6.74 -18.42 -1.97
CA LEU A 272 -6.81 -18.18 -3.41
C LEU A 272 -5.58 -18.81 -4.06
N LYS A 273 -5.77 -19.50 -5.18
CA LYS A 273 -4.70 -19.97 -6.05
C LYS A 273 -4.64 -19.13 -7.31
N VAL A 274 -3.44 -18.68 -7.66
CA VAL A 274 -3.14 -17.87 -8.84
C VAL A 274 -1.82 -18.29 -9.49
N TYR A 275 -1.53 -17.79 -10.68
CA TYR A 275 -0.19 -17.83 -11.27
C TYR A 275 0.20 -16.42 -11.76
N PRO A 276 1.49 -16.06 -11.76
CA PRO A 276 1.95 -14.75 -12.23
C PRO A 276 1.73 -14.58 -13.74
N GLU A 277 1.23 -13.41 -14.16
CA GLU A 277 0.99 -13.10 -15.59
C GLU A 277 2.29 -13.17 -16.43
N GLN A 278 3.43 -12.82 -15.83
CA GLN A 278 4.73 -12.82 -16.49
C GLN A 278 5.53 -14.13 -16.28
N GLY A 279 4.95 -15.15 -15.62
CA GLY A 279 5.62 -16.42 -15.34
C GLY A 279 5.00 -17.62 -16.08
N ASP A 280 5.34 -18.82 -15.61
CA ASP A 280 4.78 -20.08 -16.12
C ASP A 280 3.46 -20.41 -15.41
N GLU A 281 2.47 -20.98 -16.10
CA GLU A 281 1.21 -21.40 -15.49
C GLU A 281 1.40 -22.49 -14.41
N SER A 282 2.53 -23.19 -14.42
CA SER A 282 2.93 -24.13 -13.38
C SER A 282 3.43 -23.46 -12.09
N ASP A 283 3.62 -22.14 -12.08
CA ASP A 283 4.01 -21.35 -10.92
C ASP A 283 2.79 -20.97 -10.09
N VAL A 284 2.09 -22.01 -9.61
CA VAL A 284 0.91 -21.87 -8.79
C VAL A 284 1.29 -21.31 -7.43
N VAL A 285 0.78 -20.12 -7.15
CA VAL A 285 0.87 -19.41 -5.87
C VAL A 285 -0.40 -19.69 -5.07
N THR A 286 -0.24 -19.95 -3.78
CA THR A 286 -1.35 -19.97 -2.82
C THR A 286 -1.28 -18.77 -1.89
N VAL A 287 -2.33 -17.97 -1.88
CA VAL A 287 -2.52 -16.81 -1.01
C VAL A 287 -3.54 -17.18 0.04
N TYR A 288 -3.15 -17.12 1.30
CA TYR A 288 -4.01 -17.38 2.44
C TYR A 288 -4.50 -16.07 3.04
N ARG A 289 -5.76 -16.07 3.50
CA ARG A 289 -6.34 -14.95 4.23
C ARG A 289 -6.81 -15.38 5.61
N THR A 290 -6.50 -14.59 6.64
CA THR A 290 -7.00 -14.78 8.01
C THR A 290 -7.55 -13.48 8.55
N TYR A 291 -8.56 -13.57 9.43
CA TYR A 291 -9.08 -12.41 10.13
C TYR A 291 -8.66 -12.48 11.60
N GLU A 292 -7.77 -11.59 12.01
CA GLU A 292 -7.18 -11.56 13.35
C GLU A 292 -7.16 -10.13 13.91
N ASN A 293 -7.58 -9.96 15.16
CA ASN A 293 -7.57 -8.68 15.87
C ASN A 293 -8.31 -7.54 15.14
N GLY A 294 -9.38 -7.87 14.40
CA GLY A 294 -10.19 -6.89 13.69
C GLY A 294 -9.71 -6.57 12.28
N MET A 295 -8.60 -7.14 11.82
CA MET A 295 -8.04 -6.88 10.48
C MET A 295 -7.76 -8.18 9.72
N TYR A 296 -7.79 -8.10 8.39
CA TYR A 296 -7.33 -9.19 7.53
C TYR A 296 -5.80 -9.22 7.46
N ARG A 297 -5.24 -10.44 7.49
CA ARG A 297 -3.84 -10.73 7.23
C ARG A 297 -3.73 -11.68 6.06
N TYR A 298 -2.65 -11.52 5.33
CA TYR A 298 -2.38 -12.25 4.10
C TYR A 298 -1.00 -12.88 4.17
N GLU A 299 -0.90 -14.13 3.72
CA GLU A 299 0.34 -14.88 3.60
C GLU A 299 0.36 -15.56 2.23
N ASP A 300 1.52 -15.59 1.56
CA ASP A 300 1.67 -16.25 0.27
C ASP A 300 2.97 -17.07 0.20
N ASP A 301 3.02 -17.98 -0.77
CA ASP A 301 4.19 -18.80 -1.07
C ASP A 301 4.96 -18.34 -2.34
N TYR A 302 4.63 -17.18 -2.92
CA TYR A 302 5.25 -16.72 -4.17
C TYR A 302 6.73 -16.36 -4.00
N GLY A 303 7.11 -15.86 -2.82
CA GLY A 303 8.53 -15.62 -2.51
C GLY A 303 9.40 -16.88 -2.74
N ALA A 304 8.88 -18.06 -2.40
CA ALA A 304 9.56 -19.33 -2.61
C ALA A 304 9.74 -19.65 -4.11
N ILE A 305 8.75 -19.32 -4.93
CA ILE A 305 8.76 -19.49 -6.39
C ILE A 305 9.81 -18.56 -7.03
N LEU A 306 9.93 -17.31 -6.57
CA LEU A 306 10.90 -16.34 -7.08
C LEU A 306 12.36 -16.75 -6.83
N MET A 307 12.62 -17.47 -5.73
CA MET A 307 13.96 -17.96 -5.38
C MET A 307 14.40 -19.16 -6.24
N ARG A 308 13.46 -19.94 -6.74
CA ARG A 308 13.73 -21.22 -7.39
C ARG A 308 14.67 -21.15 -8.61
N PRO A 309 14.58 -20.19 -9.55
CA PRO A 309 15.51 -20.13 -10.68
C PRO A 309 16.99 -20.02 -10.26
N ALA A 310 17.28 -19.16 -9.29
CA ALA A 310 18.64 -19.00 -8.76
C ALA A 310 19.12 -20.27 -8.02
N TYR A 311 18.21 -20.93 -7.29
CA TYR A 311 18.50 -22.22 -6.64
C TYR A 311 18.85 -23.30 -7.69
N GLU A 312 18.01 -23.47 -8.71
CA GLU A 312 18.18 -24.45 -9.78
C GLU A 312 19.45 -24.19 -10.61
N GLU A 313 19.83 -22.93 -10.81
CA GLU A 313 21.08 -22.58 -11.49
C GLU A 313 22.31 -23.08 -10.73
N GLN A 314 22.33 -22.99 -9.39
CA GLN A 314 23.44 -23.50 -8.59
C GLN A 314 23.51 -25.02 -8.58
N VAL A 315 22.36 -25.71 -8.48
CA VAL A 315 22.30 -27.17 -8.61
C VAL A 315 22.76 -27.60 -10.00
N ARG A 316 22.34 -26.87 -11.05
CA ARG A 316 22.76 -27.12 -12.43
C ARG A 316 24.26 -26.95 -12.62
N ALA A 317 24.84 -25.86 -12.13
CA ALA A 317 26.27 -25.61 -12.19
C ALA A 317 27.09 -26.70 -11.48
N PHE A 318 26.52 -27.35 -10.45
CA PHE A 318 27.10 -28.54 -9.85
C PHE A 318 26.94 -29.78 -10.73
N ALA A 319 25.72 -30.09 -11.18
CA ALA A 319 25.42 -31.26 -12.00
C ALA A 319 26.26 -31.30 -13.29
N GLU A 320 26.43 -30.16 -13.96
CA GLU A 320 27.16 -30.03 -15.22
C GLU A 320 28.69 -30.23 -15.09
N LYS A 321 29.23 -30.31 -13.86
CA LYS A 321 30.62 -30.76 -13.63
C LYS A 321 30.81 -32.24 -13.92
N TYR A 322 29.73 -33.03 -13.87
CA TYR A 322 29.74 -34.49 -13.99
C TYR A 322 28.89 -34.99 -15.15
N LEU A 323 27.74 -34.36 -15.39
CA LEU A 323 26.72 -34.81 -16.33
C LEU A 323 26.62 -33.88 -17.55
N PRO A 324 26.29 -34.39 -18.74
CA PRO A 324 26.03 -33.56 -19.91
C PRO A 324 24.74 -32.74 -19.74
N SER A 325 24.80 -31.44 -20.06
CA SER A 325 23.69 -30.49 -19.92
C SER A 325 22.42 -30.93 -20.66
N GLU A 326 22.59 -31.54 -21.83
CA GLU A 326 21.53 -32.04 -22.71
C GLU A 326 20.83 -33.29 -22.16
N GLY A 327 21.45 -33.98 -21.19
CA GLY A 327 20.92 -35.19 -20.58
C GLY A 327 20.22 -34.96 -19.25
N ILE A 328 20.11 -33.72 -18.77
CA ILE A 328 19.56 -33.41 -17.44
C ILE A 328 18.38 -32.44 -17.47
N LYS A 329 17.36 -32.73 -16.66
CA LYS A 329 16.29 -31.80 -16.28
C LYS A 329 16.31 -31.67 -14.77
N ILE A 330 16.23 -30.44 -14.27
CA ILE A 330 16.30 -30.14 -12.83
C ILE A 330 15.04 -29.40 -12.47
N TYR A 331 14.28 -29.96 -11.53
CA TYR A 331 13.06 -29.34 -11.02
C TYR A 331 13.08 -29.31 -9.50
N THR A 332 12.93 -28.12 -8.93
CA THR A 332 13.01 -27.87 -7.50
C THR A 332 11.68 -27.38 -6.94
N GLU A 333 11.32 -27.90 -5.76
CA GLU A 333 10.29 -27.39 -4.87
C GLU A 333 10.94 -26.75 -3.65
N ILE A 334 10.73 -25.46 -3.46
CA ILE A 334 11.14 -24.74 -2.26
C ILE A 334 10.09 -24.98 -1.16
N LYS A 335 10.51 -25.47 0.00
CA LYS A 335 9.62 -25.85 1.12
C LYS A 335 9.51 -24.79 2.21
N ASN A 336 10.58 -24.05 2.47
CA ASN A 336 10.61 -22.92 3.40
C ASN A 336 11.71 -21.97 2.96
N GLY A 337 11.34 -20.72 2.70
CA GLY A 337 12.29 -19.63 2.43
C GLY A 337 12.37 -18.69 3.63
N GLY A 338 13.58 -18.21 3.95
CA GLY A 338 13.73 -17.06 4.84
C GLY A 338 12.87 -15.89 4.36
N SER A 339 12.33 -15.10 5.30
CA SER A 339 11.40 -13.99 5.04
C SER A 339 12.07 -12.75 4.44
N GLY A 340 12.99 -12.89 3.47
CA GLY A 340 13.75 -11.77 2.95
C GLY A 340 14.42 -12.06 1.61
N ALA A 341 14.74 -10.99 0.89
CA ALA A 341 15.56 -11.01 -0.31
C ALA A 341 16.93 -11.61 0.02
N THR A 342 17.09 -12.91 -0.24
CA THR A 342 18.37 -13.62 -0.20
C THR A 342 19.29 -13.05 -1.29
N GLU A 343 20.54 -12.76 -0.92
CA GLU A 343 21.59 -12.59 -1.91
C GLU A 343 21.76 -13.92 -2.68
N GLU A 344 21.91 -13.85 -4.01
CA GLU A 344 22.00 -15.05 -4.87
C GLU A 344 23.04 -16.06 -4.37
N GLU A 345 24.15 -15.61 -3.79
CA GLU A 345 25.24 -16.46 -3.30
C GLU A 345 24.89 -17.31 -2.05
N ALA A 346 23.87 -16.96 -1.28
CA ALA A 346 23.54 -17.63 -0.01
C ALA A 346 22.34 -18.60 -0.11
N ILE A 347 21.63 -18.63 -1.24
CA ILE A 347 20.31 -19.28 -1.34
C ILE A 347 20.27 -20.75 -0.86
N LEU A 348 21.32 -21.54 -1.12
CA LEU A 348 21.39 -22.96 -0.75
C LEU A 348 21.47 -23.18 0.76
N ASN A 349 21.97 -22.21 1.53
CA ASN A 349 22.12 -22.28 2.99
C ASN A 349 21.08 -21.46 3.76
N GLU A 350 20.07 -20.91 3.06
CA GLU A 350 18.96 -20.18 3.68
C GLU A 350 17.60 -20.85 3.42
N VAL A 351 17.51 -21.63 2.34
CA VAL A 351 16.22 -22.13 1.83
C VAL A 351 16.19 -23.66 1.84
N SER A 352 15.12 -24.22 2.40
CA SER A 352 14.88 -25.66 2.35
C SER A 352 14.22 -26.06 1.04
N ALA A 353 14.72 -27.12 0.41
CA ALA A 353 14.27 -27.53 -0.91
C ALA A 353 14.31 -29.04 -1.17
N VAL A 354 13.47 -29.50 -2.09
CA VAL A 354 13.53 -30.82 -2.71
C VAL A 354 13.81 -30.62 -4.19
N THR A 355 14.88 -31.20 -4.70
CA THR A 355 15.29 -31.07 -6.10
C THR A 355 15.33 -32.45 -6.75
N TYR A 356 14.63 -32.58 -7.87
CA TYR A 356 14.69 -33.76 -8.73
C TYR A 356 15.62 -33.50 -9.91
N ILE A 357 16.58 -34.39 -10.11
CA ILE A 357 17.46 -34.40 -11.28
C ILE A 357 17.10 -35.62 -12.12
N PHE A 358 16.41 -35.36 -13.23
CA PHE A 358 16.03 -36.38 -14.19
C PHE A 358 17.12 -36.52 -15.26
N MET A 359 17.63 -37.73 -15.43
CA MET A 359 18.77 -38.06 -16.30
C MET A 359 18.36 -38.98 -17.45
N ASP A 360 18.85 -38.69 -18.65
CA ASP A 360 18.74 -39.59 -19.81
C ASP A 360 19.80 -40.71 -19.68
N ASP A 361 19.34 -41.95 -19.55
CA ASP A 361 20.19 -43.13 -19.39
C ASP A 361 21.25 -43.25 -20.50
N ALA A 362 20.88 -42.94 -21.75
CA ALA A 362 21.80 -43.04 -22.88
C ALA A 362 22.95 -42.03 -22.82
N LEU A 363 22.81 -40.95 -22.04
CA LEU A 363 23.77 -39.85 -21.96
C LEU A 363 24.53 -39.81 -20.63
N CYS A 364 23.90 -40.24 -19.54
CA CYS A 364 24.39 -40.02 -18.17
C CYS A 364 24.88 -41.29 -17.46
N SER A 365 24.56 -42.49 -17.96
CA SER A 365 24.82 -43.75 -17.26
C SER A 365 26.28 -43.97 -16.87
N GLU A 366 27.24 -43.57 -17.72
CA GLU A 366 28.67 -43.73 -17.43
C GLU A 366 29.16 -42.84 -16.25
N GLN A 367 28.51 -41.70 -16.00
CA GLN A 367 28.91 -40.73 -14.98
C GLN A 367 28.04 -40.79 -13.72
N TYR A 368 26.93 -41.55 -13.74
CA TYR A 368 25.96 -41.63 -12.65
C TYR A 368 26.59 -41.91 -11.28
N GLU A 369 27.41 -42.95 -11.17
CA GLU A 369 28.06 -43.33 -9.92
C GLU A 369 29.01 -42.26 -9.38
N ALA A 370 29.77 -41.61 -10.26
CA ALA A 370 30.68 -40.53 -9.87
C ALA A 370 29.90 -39.30 -9.40
N PHE A 371 28.79 -38.98 -10.06
CA PHE A 371 27.91 -37.90 -9.65
C PHE A 371 27.24 -38.20 -8.31
N LEU A 372 26.64 -39.38 -8.15
CA LEU A 372 26.00 -39.83 -6.91
C LEU A 372 26.95 -39.74 -5.71
N GLN A 373 28.22 -40.13 -5.89
CA GLN A 373 29.24 -40.03 -4.84
C GLN A 373 29.60 -38.58 -4.46
N ALA A 374 29.41 -37.62 -5.37
CA ALA A 374 29.73 -36.21 -5.13
C ALA A 374 28.58 -35.44 -4.45
N VAL A 375 27.32 -35.88 -4.60
CA VAL A 375 26.15 -35.18 -4.05
C VAL A 375 26.23 -34.96 -2.53
N PRO A 376 26.61 -35.95 -1.69
CA PRO A 376 26.67 -35.78 -0.23
C PRO A 376 27.62 -34.68 0.23
N ASP A 377 28.80 -34.61 -0.38
CA ASP A 377 29.81 -33.60 -0.06
C ASP A 377 29.32 -32.22 -0.50
N TRP A 378 28.73 -32.12 -1.70
CA TRP A 378 28.14 -30.88 -2.19
C TRP A 378 27.02 -30.35 -1.28
N LEU A 379 26.09 -31.21 -0.86
CA LEU A 379 25.02 -30.83 0.09
C LEU A 379 25.60 -30.35 1.42
N THR A 380 26.66 -31.01 1.92
CA THR A 380 27.32 -30.62 3.18
C THR A 380 27.95 -29.23 3.08
N GLU A 381 28.68 -28.98 2.00
CA GLU A 381 29.41 -27.73 1.78
C GLU A 381 28.48 -26.53 1.54
N ASN A 382 27.42 -26.74 0.76
CA ASN A 382 26.60 -25.65 0.24
C ASN A 382 25.32 -25.41 1.05
N CYS A 383 24.70 -26.44 1.63
CA CYS A 383 23.47 -26.26 2.41
C CYS A 383 23.73 -26.05 3.91
N GLN A 384 24.91 -26.43 4.42
CA GLN A 384 25.38 -26.12 5.79
C GLN A 384 24.38 -26.44 6.92
N GLY A 385 23.57 -27.49 6.76
CA GLY A 385 22.57 -27.90 7.74
C GLY A 385 21.17 -27.32 7.53
N VAL A 386 20.94 -26.54 6.46
CA VAL A 386 19.58 -26.30 5.96
C VAL A 386 19.05 -27.57 5.29
N PRO A 387 17.82 -28.02 5.62
CA PRO A 387 17.28 -29.24 5.05
C PRO A 387 17.14 -29.15 3.53
N ALA A 388 17.81 -30.03 2.80
CA ALA A 388 17.74 -30.08 1.34
C ALA A 388 17.87 -31.53 0.85
N GLY A 389 17.18 -31.85 -0.25
CA GLY A 389 17.25 -33.16 -0.89
C GLY A 389 17.50 -33.07 -2.39
N ILE A 390 18.37 -33.93 -2.90
CA ILE A 390 18.59 -34.18 -4.33
C ILE A 390 18.18 -35.63 -4.63
N TYR A 391 17.15 -35.76 -5.46
CA TYR A 391 16.53 -37.01 -5.86
C TYR A 391 16.93 -37.29 -7.30
N LEU A 392 17.72 -38.34 -7.48
CA LEU A 392 18.23 -38.74 -8.78
C LEU A 392 17.26 -39.73 -9.40
N ARG A 393 16.88 -39.48 -10.66
CA ARG A 393 15.95 -40.32 -11.41
C ARG A 393 16.47 -40.50 -12.83
N MET A 394 16.96 -41.68 -13.16
CA MET A 394 17.42 -41.99 -14.51
C MET A 394 16.32 -42.73 -15.27
N ALA A 395 16.09 -42.37 -16.54
CA ALA A 395 15.09 -43.02 -17.37
C ALA A 395 15.61 -43.21 -18.80
N GLU A 396 15.05 -44.19 -19.52
CA GLU A 396 15.31 -44.34 -20.95
C GLU A 396 14.90 -43.07 -21.71
N SER A 397 15.61 -42.74 -22.79
CA SER A 397 15.49 -41.45 -23.49
C SER A 397 14.05 -41.09 -23.90
N GLU A 398 13.24 -42.07 -24.33
CA GLU A 398 11.84 -41.82 -24.68
C GLU A 398 10.97 -41.41 -23.48
N ALA A 399 11.20 -42.03 -22.33
CA ALA A 399 10.49 -41.71 -21.09
C ALA A 399 10.99 -40.37 -20.53
N TRP A 400 12.31 -40.18 -20.48
CA TRP A 400 12.95 -38.93 -20.05
C TRP A 400 12.44 -37.71 -20.83
N GLN A 401 12.29 -37.82 -22.16
CA GLN A 401 11.77 -36.74 -22.99
C GLN A 401 10.37 -36.28 -22.59
N ARG A 402 9.52 -37.19 -22.09
CA ARG A 402 8.13 -36.92 -21.68
C ARG A 402 8.00 -36.28 -20.30
N ILE A 403 9.07 -36.21 -19.51
CA ILE A 403 9.04 -35.56 -18.20
C ILE A 403 9.14 -34.05 -18.41
N GLY A 404 8.08 -33.32 -18.09
CA GLY A 404 8.01 -31.87 -18.15
C GLY A 404 7.93 -31.24 -16.76
N ARG A 405 8.11 -29.91 -16.71
CA ARG A 405 7.99 -29.14 -15.45
C ARG A 405 6.59 -29.23 -14.85
N SER A 406 5.56 -29.24 -15.70
CA SER A 406 4.17 -29.21 -15.27
C SER A 406 3.61 -30.57 -14.85
N ASP A 407 4.31 -31.68 -15.16
CA ASP A 407 3.80 -33.04 -14.93
C ASP A 407 4.80 -33.98 -14.23
N TYR A 408 6.01 -33.53 -13.85
CA TYR A 408 7.02 -34.42 -13.26
C TYR A 408 6.54 -35.10 -11.98
N GLU A 409 5.73 -34.44 -11.13
CA GLU A 409 5.22 -35.06 -9.91
C GLU A 409 4.34 -36.29 -10.17
N ASP A 410 3.59 -36.27 -11.28
CA ASP A 410 2.83 -37.44 -11.72
C ASP A 410 3.75 -38.53 -12.26
N LYS A 411 4.83 -38.14 -12.95
CA LYS A 411 5.87 -39.05 -13.45
C LYS A 411 6.61 -39.78 -12.35
N LEU A 412 6.79 -39.17 -11.17
CA LEU A 412 7.43 -39.82 -10.01
C LEU A 412 6.73 -41.11 -9.57
N ARG A 413 5.46 -41.30 -9.93
CA ARG A 413 4.68 -42.51 -9.58
C ARG A 413 4.68 -43.57 -10.68
N GLU A 414 5.25 -43.27 -11.84
CA GLU A 414 5.33 -44.20 -12.96
C GLU A 414 6.57 -45.12 -12.82
N ASP A 415 6.43 -46.36 -13.27
CA ASP A 415 7.52 -47.34 -13.32
C ASP A 415 8.34 -47.14 -14.60
N ILE A 416 9.06 -46.02 -14.68
CA ILE A 416 9.82 -45.57 -15.86
C ILE A 416 11.31 -45.35 -15.58
N TYR A 417 11.75 -45.47 -14.34
CA TYR A 417 13.12 -45.17 -13.92
C TYR A 417 13.97 -46.43 -13.92
N THR A 418 15.15 -46.35 -14.55
CA THR A 418 16.13 -47.42 -14.61
C THR A 418 17.03 -47.45 -13.38
N GLU A 419 17.30 -46.28 -12.80
CA GLU A 419 18.08 -46.09 -11.57
C GLU A 419 17.49 -44.93 -10.75
N GLU A 420 17.52 -45.08 -9.43
CA GLU A 420 17.02 -44.08 -8.48
C GLU A 420 17.96 -43.99 -7.27
N ALA A 421 18.17 -42.77 -6.78
CA ALA A 421 18.86 -42.53 -5.51
C ALA A 421 18.34 -41.27 -4.83
N GLU A 422 18.46 -41.20 -3.52
CA GLU A 422 18.02 -40.04 -2.73
C GLU A 422 19.11 -39.59 -1.77
N CYS A 423 19.63 -38.39 -1.99
CA CYS A 423 20.63 -37.75 -1.14
C CYS A 423 19.99 -36.59 -0.40
N ALA A 424 19.99 -36.59 0.92
CA ALA A 424 19.38 -35.52 1.71
C ALA A 424 20.26 -35.10 2.89
N ILE A 425 20.32 -33.80 3.15
CA ILE A 425 20.87 -33.21 4.37
C ILE A 425 19.73 -32.75 5.27
N SER A 426 19.85 -33.04 6.56
CA SER A 426 18.86 -32.67 7.58
C SER A 426 19.24 -31.38 8.31
N GLY A 427 18.29 -30.83 9.09
CA GLY A 427 18.48 -29.67 9.97
C GLY A 427 19.64 -29.78 10.97
N SER A 428 20.11 -31.01 11.25
CA SER A 428 21.26 -31.26 12.12
C SER A 428 22.58 -31.36 11.36
N GLY A 429 22.60 -31.07 10.04
CA GLY A 429 23.75 -31.24 9.17
C GLY A 429 24.09 -32.70 8.83
N LYS A 430 23.25 -33.67 9.20
CA LYS A 430 23.48 -35.08 8.87
C LYS A 430 23.01 -35.36 7.45
N VAL A 431 23.89 -35.92 6.63
CA VAL A 431 23.59 -36.41 5.29
C VAL A 431 23.20 -37.88 5.29
N THR A 432 22.21 -38.24 4.48
CA THR A 432 21.75 -39.60 4.20
C THR A 432 21.71 -39.85 2.71
N VAL A 433 22.06 -41.07 2.30
CA VAL A 433 21.97 -41.57 0.92
C VAL A 433 21.14 -42.84 0.97
N TYR A 434 20.09 -42.91 0.15
CA TYR A 434 19.19 -44.06 0.03
C TYR A 434 19.17 -44.62 -1.38
#